data_AF-A0A7V4SYH0-F1
#
_entry.id   AF-A0A7V4SYH0-F1
#
_cell.length_a   1.000
_cell.length_b   1.000
_cell.length_c   1.000
_cell.angle_alpha   90.00
_cell.angle_beta   90.00
_cell.angle_gamma   90.00
#
_symmetry.space_group_name_H-M   'P 1'
#
loop_
_entity.id
_entity.type
_entity.pdbx_description
1 polymer ?
#
loop_
_entity_poly.entity_id
_entity_poly.type
_entity_poly.pdbx_seq_one_letter_code
_entity_poly.pdbx_strand_id
1 'polypeptide(L)'
;MAEKEFNPTEEGRRIAREYLSKRGWAVQWRRTLFRQLYPAVQREEYEEKQRRSDQMEEEAEEFFSREVERWRHDPSPEAKEVLRAIYEMLGHRTDLGFFAKRIIERLKREFASF
;
A
#
# COMPACT_ATOMS: atom_id res chain seq x y z
N MET A 1 -11.97 23.68 21.38
CA MET A 1 -11.85 22.46 20.55
C MET A 1 -10.39 22.10 20.59
N ALA A 2 -10.02 20.93 21.10
CA ALA A 2 -8.60 20.53 21.12
C ALA A 2 -8.15 20.31 19.67
N GLU A 3 -7.21 21.13 19.21
CA GLU A 3 -6.43 20.81 18.01
C GLU A 3 -5.81 19.43 18.26
N LYS A 4 -6.19 18.43 17.45
CA LYS A 4 -5.54 17.13 17.51
C LYS A 4 -4.09 17.37 17.10
N GLU A 5 -3.20 17.33 18.07
CA GLU A 5 -1.75 17.41 17.86
C GLU A 5 -1.35 16.35 16.83
N PHE A 6 -0.67 16.78 15.76
CA PHE A 6 -0.27 15.91 14.68
C PHE A 6 0.75 14.89 15.19
N ASN A 7 0.46 13.59 15.01
CA ASN A 7 1.36 12.51 15.37
C ASN A 7 1.93 11.86 14.10
N PRO A 8 3.20 12.13 13.74
CA PRO A 8 3.80 11.61 12.50
C PRO A 8 3.89 10.08 12.46
N THR A 9 4.09 9.43 13.61
CA THR A 9 4.13 7.97 13.69
C THR A 9 2.77 7.35 13.36
N GLU A 10 1.68 7.89 13.94
CA GLU A 10 0.34 7.42 13.64
C GLU A 10 -0.07 7.71 12.18
N GLU A 11 0.39 8.82 11.60
CA GLU A 11 0.17 9.11 10.19
C GLU A 11 0.88 8.10 9.28
N GLY A 12 2.14 7.74 9.58
CA GLY A 12 2.84 6.68 8.83
C GLY A 12 2.14 5.33 8.93
N ARG A 13 1.65 4.97 10.11
CA ARG A 13 0.83 3.76 10.32
C ARG A 13 -0.49 3.83 9.57
N ARG A 14 -1.15 5.00 9.52
CA ARG A 14 -2.40 5.21 8.78
C ARG A 14 -2.18 4.93 7.29
N ILE A 15 -1.13 5.51 6.69
CA ILE A 15 -0.78 5.31 5.27
C ILE A 15 -0.51 3.83 4.98
N ALA A 16 0.30 3.17 5.82
CA ALA A 16 0.61 1.76 5.66
C ALA A 16 -0.63 0.87 5.77
N ARG A 17 -1.53 1.13 6.73
CA ARG A 17 -2.81 0.40 6.86
C ARG A 17 -3.74 0.62 5.68
N GLU A 18 -3.81 1.84 5.17
CA GLU A 18 -4.66 2.17 4.01
C GLU A 18 -4.19 1.45 2.75
N TYR A 19 -2.87 1.46 2.49
CA TYR A 19 -2.27 0.66 1.42
C TYR A 19 -2.62 -0.83 1.55
N LEU A 20 -2.40 -1.40 2.73
CA LEU A 20 -2.65 -2.83 2.99
C LEU A 20 -4.13 -3.19 2.90
N SER A 21 -5.03 -2.30 3.31
CA SER A 21 -6.47 -2.50 3.17
C SER A 21 -6.84 -2.62 1.70
N LYS A 22 -6.50 -1.60 0.88
CA LYS A 22 -6.80 -1.57 -0.56
C LYS A 22 -6.27 -2.82 -1.27
N ARG A 23 -5.04 -3.23 -0.93
CA ARG A 23 -4.40 -4.43 -1.47
C ARG A 23 -5.02 -5.75 -0.95
N GLY A 24 -5.36 -5.81 0.33
CA GLY A 24 -5.97 -6.99 0.96
C GLY A 24 -7.30 -7.36 0.33
N TRP A 25 -8.09 -6.35 -0.07
CA TRP A 25 -9.31 -6.56 -0.85
C TRP A 25 -9.03 -7.20 -2.21
N ALA A 26 -8.03 -6.75 -2.95
CA ALA A 26 -7.66 -7.36 -4.24
C ALA A 26 -7.24 -8.83 -4.11
N VAL A 27 -6.43 -9.16 -3.09
CA VAL A 27 -6.00 -10.55 -2.82
C VAL A 27 -7.18 -11.46 -2.46
N GLN A 28 -8.13 -10.98 -1.65
CA GLN A 28 -9.33 -11.74 -1.30
C GLN A 28 -10.24 -11.98 -2.51
N TRP A 29 -10.37 -11.00 -3.40
CA TRP A 29 -11.15 -11.13 -4.63
C TRP A 29 -10.54 -12.18 -5.58
N ARG A 30 -9.22 -12.17 -5.81
CA ARG A 30 -8.54 -13.21 -6.60
C ARG A 30 -8.71 -14.61 -6.04
N ARG A 31 -8.63 -14.78 -4.72
CA ARG A 31 -8.86 -16.09 -4.07
C ARG A 31 -10.28 -16.62 -4.27
N THR A 32 -11.26 -15.71 -4.34
CA THR A 32 -12.66 -16.07 -4.57
C THR A 32 -12.90 -16.47 -6.03
N LEU A 33 -12.23 -15.80 -6.97
CA LEU A 33 -12.29 -16.09 -8.41
C LEU A 33 -11.76 -17.48 -8.79
N PHE A 34 -10.65 -17.92 -8.18
CA PHE A 34 -10.02 -19.21 -8.50
C PHE A 34 -10.85 -20.44 -8.05
N ARG A 35 -11.88 -20.27 -7.22
CA ARG A 35 -12.67 -21.39 -6.66
C ARG A 35 -13.84 -21.86 -7.53
N GLN A 36 -14.12 -21.20 -8.66
CA GLN A 36 -15.24 -21.59 -9.54
C GLN A 36 -14.73 -21.99 -10.94
N LEU A 37 -15.02 -23.23 -11.36
CA LEU A 37 -14.79 -23.75 -12.72
C LEU A 37 -15.87 -23.16 -13.65
N TYR A 38 -15.49 -22.51 -14.75
CA TYR A 38 -16.42 -21.61 -15.47
C TYR A 38 -16.68 -21.95 -16.97
N PRO A 39 -17.96 -22.15 -17.37
CA PRO A 39 -18.50 -22.03 -18.74
C PRO A 39 -18.48 -20.58 -19.27
N ALA A 40 -18.76 -20.39 -20.57
CA ALA A 40 -18.54 -19.13 -21.29
C ALA A 40 -19.21 -17.86 -20.72
N VAL A 41 -20.44 -17.93 -20.16
CA VAL A 41 -21.14 -16.77 -19.56
C VAL A 41 -20.47 -16.31 -18.24
N GLN A 42 -19.83 -17.22 -17.51
CA GLN A 42 -19.07 -16.89 -16.31
C GLN A 42 -17.66 -16.35 -16.61
N ARG A 43 -17.20 -16.44 -17.87
CA ARG A 43 -15.92 -15.90 -18.32
C ARG A 43 -15.92 -14.37 -18.32
N GLU A 44 -17.03 -13.76 -18.73
CA GLU A 44 -17.18 -12.30 -18.76
C GLU A 44 -17.22 -11.72 -17.33
N GLU A 45 -17.99 -12.34 -16.42
CA GLU A 45 -17.97 -11.98 -15.00
C GLU A 45 -16.58 -12.17 -14.35
N TYR A 46 -15.87 -13.22 -14.75
CA TYR A 46 -14.51 -13.50 -14.27
C TYR A 46 -13.53 -12.42 -14.74
N GLU A 47 -13.57 -12.05 -16.02
CA GLU A 47 -12.74 -11.01 -16.61
C GLU A 47 -13.04 -9.63 -16.00
N GLU A 48 -14.31 -9.32 -15.70
CA GLU A 48 -14.70 -8.07 -15.05
C GLU A 48 -14.19 -8.02 -13.60
N LYS A 49 -14.34 -9.12 -12.84
CA LYS A 49 -13.81 -9.22 -11.47
C LYS A 49 -12.28 -9.21 -11.44
N GLN A 50 -11.61 -9.79 -12.44
CA GLN A 50 -10.16 -9.68 -12.60
C GLN A 50 -9.74 -8.23 -12.85
N ARG A 51 -10.35 -7.55 -13.84
CA ARG A 51 -10.09 -6.13 -14.13
C ARG A 51 -10.27 -5.25 -12.91
N ARG A 52 -11.34 -5.47 -12.14
CA ARG A 52 -11.59 -4.75 -10.89
C ARG A 52 -10.52 -5.02 -9.83
N SER A 53 -10.08 -6.27 -9.70
CA SER A 53 -8.99 -6.62 -8.80
C SER A 53 -7.68 -5.93 -9.19
N ASP A 54 -7.36 -5.91 -10.48
CA ASP A 54 -6.13 -5.30 -10.98
C ASP A 54 -6.16 -3.77 -10.78
N GLN A 55 -7.31 -3.15 -11.05
CA GLN A 55 -7.53 -1.72 -10.78
C GLN A 55 -7.35 -1.37 -9.30
N MET A 56 -7.87 -2.21 -8.39
CA MET A 56 -7.68 -1.98 -6.94
C MET A 56 -6.21 -2.13 -6.51
N GLU A 57 -5.44 -3.01 -7.14
CA GLU A 57 -3.99 -3.10 -6.89
C GLU A 57 -3.27 -1.85 -7.41
N GLU A 58 -3.61 -1.39 -8.62
CA GLU A 58 -3.04 -0.18 -9.20
C GLU A 58 -3.34 1.06 -8.34
N GLU A 59 -4.58 1.26 -7.93
CA GLU A 59 -4.98 2.36 -7.05
C GLU A 59 -4.24 2.32 -5.68
N ALA A 60 -3.99 1.13 -5.15
CA ALA A 60 -3.23 0.97 -3.92
C ALA A 60 -1.76 1.40 -4.11
N GLU A 61 -1.12 0.98 -5.20
CA GLU A 61 0.26 1.35 -5.53
C GLU A 61 0.39 2.85 -5.82
N GLU A 62 -0.56 3.45 -6.55
CA GLU A 62 -0.58 4.87 -6.85
C GLU A 62 -0.74 5.71 -5.58
N PHE A 63 -1.71 5.36 -4.73
CA PHE A 63 -1.91 6.01 -3.43
C PHE A 63 -0.62 5.98 -2.60
N PHE A 64 -0.02 4.80 -2.45
CA PHE A 64 1.16 4.64 -1.62
C PHE A 64 2.36 5.40 -2.17
N SER A 65 2.58 5.35 -3.48
CA SER A 65 3.66 6.08 -4.15
C SER A 65 3.50 7.59 -3.97
N ARG A 66 2.28 8.11 -4.12
CA ARG A 66 1.99 9.54 -3.94
C ARG A 66 2.22 10.00 -2.51
N GLU A 67 1.72 9.26 -1.51
CA GLU A 67 1.90 9.64 -0.11
C GLU A 67 3.38 9.61 0.28
N VAL A 68 4.11 8.56 -0.10
CA VAL A 68 5.54 8.47 0.22
C VAL A 68 6.33 9.58 -0.48
N GLU A 69 6.07 9.87 -1.75
CA GLU A 69 6.79 10.94 -2.45
C GLU A 69 6.47 12.33 -1.85
N ARG A 70 5.21 12.57 -1.43
CA ARG A 70 4.84 13.79 -0.69
C ARG A 70 5.71 13.97 0.55
N TRP A 71 5.83 12.93 1.38
CA TRP A 71 6.63 12.99 2.61
C TRP A 71 8.14 13.02 2.34
N ARG A 72 8.63 12.48 1.22
CA ARG A 72 10.05 12.56 0.84
C ARG A 72 10.47 13.96 0.40
N HIS A 73 9.54 14.76 -0.12
CA HIS A 73 9.78 16.16 -0.48
C HIS A 73 9.67 17.13 0.71
N ASP A 74 9.13 16.67 1.83
CA ASP A 74 9.03 17.45 3.05
C ASP A 74 10.34 17.33 3.87
N PRO A 75 11.09 18.44 4.09
CA PRO A 75 12.36 18.40 4.80
C PRO A 75 12.22 18.31 6.33
N SER A 76 10.99 18.32 6.87
CA SER A 76 10.73 18.35 8.30
C SER A 76 11.19 17.06 9.01
N PRO A 77 11.61 17.14 10.29
CA PRO A 77 11.86 15.95 11.12
C PRO A 77 10.64 15.01 11.19
N GLU A 78 9.44 15.58 11.24
CA GLU A 78 8.17 14.87 11.29
C GLU A 78 7.99 13.99 10.05
N ALA A 79 8.32 14.47 8.86
CA ALA A 79 8.26 13.69 7.64
C ALA A 79 9.17 12.45 7.69
N LYS A 80 10.37 12.56 8.28
CA LYS A 80 11.25 11.40 8.49
C LYS A 80 10.64 10.38 9.44
N GLU A 81 9.94 10.83 10.48
CA GLU A 81 9.24 9.94 11.41
C GLU A 81 8.06 9.23 10.74
N VAL A 82 7.29 9.93 9.89
CA VAL A 82 6.23 9.30 9.07
C VAL A 82 6.81 8.19 8.20
N LEU A 83 7.88 8.49 7.44
CA LEU A 83 8.53 7.53 6.55
C LEU A 83 9.15 6.34 7.31
N ARG A 84 9.70 6.60 8.51
CA ARG A 84 10.21 5.54 9.39
C ARG A 84 9.08 4.62 9.85
N ALA A 85 7.96 5.17 10.29
CA ALA A 85 6.82 4.37 10.72
C ALA A 85 6.23 3.52 9.58
N ILE A 86 6.20 4.06 8.34
CA ILE A 86 5.84 3.29 7.14
C ILE A 86 6.81 2.11 6.94
N TYR A 87 8.12 2.38 7.02
CA TYR A 87 9.16 1.37 6.87
C TYR A 87 9.07 0.29 7.95
N GLU A 88 8.87 0.65 9.22
CA GLU A 88 8.73 -0.32 10.31
C GLU A 88 7.53 -1.24 10.10
N MET A 89 6.42 -0.70 9.59
CA MET A 89 5.19 -1.47 9.40
C MET A 89 5.24 -2.38 8.15
N LEU A 90 5.90 -1.94 7.07
CA LEU A 90 5.90 -2.65 5.78
C LEU A 90 7.23 -3.34 5.45
N GLY A 91 8.33 -2.97 6.12
CA GLY A 91 9.71 -3.40 5.85
C GLY A 91 9.95 -4.90 5.93
N HIS A 92 9.12 -5.61 6.70
CA HIS A 92 9.21 -7.06 6.89
C HIS A 92 8.22 -7.85 6.02
N ARG A 93 7.35 -7.17 5.27
CA ARG A 93 6.30 -7.81 4.49
C ARG A 93 6.82 -8.34 3.16
N THR A 94 6.42 -9.55 2.81
CA THR A 94 6.78 -10.21 1.54
C THR A 94 5.68 -10.10 0.48
N ASP A 95 4.49 -9.65 0.86
CA ASP A 95 3.30 -9.62 0.02
C ASP A 95 2.99 -8.24 -0.57
N LEU A 96 3.93 -7.29 -0.48
CA LEU A 96 3.86 -5.96 -1.10
C LEU A 96 3.91 -6.04 -2.62
N GLY A 97 3.41 -5.00 -3.28
CA GLY A 97 3.45 -4.91 -4.74
C GLY A 97 4.79 -4.45 -5.22
N PHE A 98 4.97 -4.47 -6.52
CA PHE A 98 6.27 -4.18 -7.11
C PHE A 98 6.78 -2.79 -6.74
N PHE A 99 5.95 -1.75 -6.86
CA PHE A 99 6.38 -0.37 -6.56
C PHE A 99 6.52 -0.15 -5.06
N ALA A 100 5.56 -0.60 -4.25
CA ALA A 100 5.64 -0.52 -2.81
C ALA A 100 6.90 -1.22 -2.27
N LYS A 101 7.23 -2.41 -2.77
CA LYS A 101 8.46 -3.12 -2.39
C LYS A 101 9.71 -2.31 -2.73
N ARG A 102 9.79 -1.70 -3.93
CA ARG A 102 10.91 -0.84 -4.32
C ARG A 102 11.03 0.41 -3.44
N ILE A 103 9.90 1.01 -3.08
CA ILE A 103 9.85 2.17 -2.17
C ILE A 103 10.38 1.76 -0.80
N ILE A 104 9.90 0.66 -0.23
CA ILE A 104 10.33 0.14 1.06
C ILE A 104 11.82 -0.23 1.07
N GLU A 105 12.32 -0.86 0.00
CA GLU A 105 13.76 -1.15 -0.15
C GLU A 105 14.60 0.13 -0.19
N ARG A 106 14.09 1.20 -0.80
CA ARG A 106 14.75 2.51 -0.80
C ARG A 106 14.76 3.12 0.59
N LEU A 107 13.63 3.13 1.29
CA LEU A 107 13.54 3.60 2.68
C LEU A 107 14.48 2.80 3.60
N LYS A 108 14.58 1.48 3.42
CA LYS A 108 15.54 0.65 4.14
C LYS A 108 16.97 1.13 3.95
N ARG A 109 17.37 1.47 2.72
CA ARG A 109 18.72 1.98 2.45
C ARG A 109 18.94 3.36 3.07
N GLU A 110 17.96 4.25 2.96
CA GLU A 110 18.00 5.60 3.54
C GLU A 110 18.13 5.56 5.08
N PHE A 111 17.49 4.60 5.75
CA PHE A 111 17.58 4.43 7.22
C PHE A 111 18.75 3.55 7.68
N ALA A 112 19.28 2.66 6.84
CA ALA A 112 20.48 1.87 7.16
C ALA A 112 21.79 2.64 7.00
N SER A 113 21.76 3.81 6.33
CA SER A 113 22.92 4.70 6.16
C SER A 113 23.15 5.68 7.32
N PHE A 114 22.46 5.50 8.46
CA PHE A 114 22.68 6.22 9.72
C PHE A 114 23.30 5.29 10.76
#